data_AF-A0A3D1AT67-F1
#
_entry.id   AF-A0A3D1AT67-F1
#
_cell.length_a   1.000
_cell.length_b   1.000
_cell.length_c   1.000
_cell.angle_alpha   90.00
_cell.angle_beta   90.00
_cell.angle_gamma   90.00
#
_symmetry.space_group_name_H-M   'P 1'
#
loop_
_entity.id
_entity.type
_entity.pdbx_description
1 polymer ?
#
loop_
_entity_poly.entity_id
_entity_poly.type
_entity_poly.pdbx_seq_one_letter_code
_entity_poly.pdbx_strand_id
1 'polypeptide(L)'
;MSIQEERRDELAKHEFMMGPARGRLAVTLDVLTDALVLVGQHGVYCQSARQPGKPAMDIQLITKGITDAKDLIQSVMRELQS
;
A
#
# COMPACT_ATOMS: atom_id res chain seq x y z
N MET A 1 -6.04 0.47 18.77
CA MET A 1 -6.19 -0.90 18.24
C MET A 1 -4.97 -1.21 17.42
N SER A 2 -4.46 -2.43 17.51
CA SER A 2 -3.34 -2.89 16.68
C SER A 2 -3.83 -3.26 15.27
N ILE A 3 -2.92 -3.28 14.28
CA ILE A 3 -3.28 -3.72 12.92
C ILE A 3 -3.77 -5.18 12.91
N GLN A 4 -3.29 -6.00 13.84
CA GLN A 4 -3.72 -7.38 14.05
C GLN A 4 -5.19 -7.46 14.51
N GLU A 5 -5.66 -6.47 15.27
CA GLU A 5 -7.06 -6.40 15.69
C GLU A 5 -7.95 -5.85 14.59
N GLU A 6 -7.49 -4.81 13.89
CA GLU A 6 -8.24 -4.09 12.86
C GLU A 6 -8.49 -4.93 11.60
N ARG A 7 -7.48 -5.71 11.18
CA ARG A 7 -7.53 -6.54 9.97
C ARG A 7 -7.54 -8.04 10.27
N ARG A 8 -8.03 -8.44 11.44
CA ARG A 8 -8.00 -9.83 11.93
C ARG A 8 -8.57 -10.84 10.92
N ASP A 9 -9.72 -10.55 10.34
CA ASP A 9 -10.43 -11.49 9.45
C ASP A 9 -9.71 -11.63 8.09
N GLU A 10 -9.19 -10.51 7.56
CA GLU A 10 -8.37 -10.51 6.36
C GLU A 10 -7.05 -11.26 6.58
N LEU A 11 -6.37 -10.99 7.70
CA LEU A 11 -5.16 -11.71 8.10
C LEU A 11 -5.45 -13.21 8.18
N ALA A 12 -6.48 -13.64 8.89
CA ALA A 12 -6.82 -15.06 9.02
C ALA A 12 -7.08 -15.71 7.65
N LYS A 13 -7.83 -15.02 6.77
CA LYS A 13 -8.13 -15.50 5.42
C LYS A 13 -6.86 -15.65 4.57
N HIS A 14 -6.02 -14.61 4.52
CA HIS A 14 -4.82 -14.60 3.68
C HIS A 14 -3.73 -15.53 4.23
N GLU A 15 -3.55 -15.62 5.55
CA GLU A 15 -2.63 -16.56 6.19
C GLU A 15 -3.05 -18.01 5.94
N PHE A 16 -4.35 -18.31 5.95
CA PHE A 16 -4.85 -19.65 5.63
C PHE A 16 -4.57 -20.03 4.16
N MET A 17 -4.81 -19.12 3.22
CA MET A 17 -4.64 -19.40 1.78
C MET A 17 -3.17 -19.44 1.33
N MET A 18 -2.29 -18.66 1.95
CA MET A 18 -0.94 -18.40 1.42
C MET A 18 0.18 -18.73 2.41
N GLY A 19 -0.16 -19.14 3.64
CA GLY A 19 0.76 -19.27 4.76
C GLY A 19 1.02 -17.92 5.47
N PRO A 20 1.57 -17.94 6.69
CA PRO A 20 1.63 -16.76 7.56
C PRO A 20 2.39 -15.57 6.95
N ALA A 21 3.56 -15.82 6.36
CA ALA A 21 4.40 -14.77 5.81
C ALA A 21 3.75 -14.10 4.59
N ARG A 22 3.35 -14.88 3.59
CA ARG A 22 2.72 -14.35 2.37
C ARG A 22 1.34 -13.76 2.66
N GLY A 23 0.59 -14.34 3.60
CA GLY A 23 -0.70 -13.81 4.02
C GLY A 23 -0.60 -12.41 4.63
N ARG A 24 0.39 -12.19 5.51
CA ARG A 24 0.67 -10.85 6.07
C ARG A 24 1.13 -9.87 5.00
N LEU A 25 2.00 -10.28 4.09
CA LEU A 25 2.43 -9.42 2.99
C LEU A 25 1.27 -9.03 2.06
N ALA A 26 0.30 -9.92 1.85
CA ALA A 26 -0.92 -9.60 1.11
C ALA A 26 -1.73 -8.49 1.81
N VAL A 27 -1.98 -8.62 3.12
CA VAL A 27 -2.69 -7.58 3.88
C VAL A 27 -1.90 -6.26 3.92
N THR A 28 -0.56 -6.32 3.96
CA THR A 28 0.28 -5.11 3.83
C THR A 28 0.07 -4.42 2.48
N LEU A 29 -0.07 -5.16 1.38
CA LEU A 29 -0.38 -4.58 0.07
C LEU A 29 -1.75 -3.89 0.05
N ASP A 30 -2.74 -4.44 0.76
CA ASP A 30 -4.07 -3.84 0.88
C ASP A 30 -3.99 -2.51 1.64
N VAL A 31 -3.29 -2.48 2.79
CA VAL A 31 -3.07 -1.24 3.56
C VAL A 31 -2.36 -0.17 2.75
N LEU A 32 -1.32 -0.54 1.98
CA LEU A 32 -0.64 0.41 1.09
C LEU A 32 -1.54 0.88 -0.06
N THR A 33 -2.47 0.04 -0.51
CA THR A 33 -3.44 0.41 -1.55
C THR A 33 -4.46 1.41 -1.01
N ASP A 34 -4.98 1.20 0.20
CA ASP A 34 -5.85 2.16 0.89
C ASP A 34 -5.15 3.52 1.05
N ALA A 35 -3.89 3.51 1.49
CA ALA A 35 -3.08 4.73 1.60
C ALA A 35 -2.90 5.44 0.25
N LEU A 36 -2.65 4.68 -0.82
CA LEU A 36 -2.49 5.23 -2.18
C LEU A 36 -3.77 5.91 -2.67
N VAL A 37 -4.93 5.33 -2.39
CA VAL A 37 -6.23 5.93 -2.71
C VAL A 37 -6.42 7.26 -1.98
N LEU A 38 -6.14 7.30 -0.68
CA LEU A 38 -6.26 8.51 0.13
C LEU A 38 -5.30 9.63 -0.34
N VAL A 39 -4.05 9.28 -0.65
CA VAL A 39 -3.05 10.22 -1.19
C VAL A 39 -3.48 10.75 -2.56
N GLY A 40 -4.01 9.88 -3.43
CA GLY A 40 -4.53 10.27 -4.74
C GLY A 40 -5.70 11.26 -4.63
N GLN A 41 -6.65 10.99 -3.73
CA GLN A 41 -7.75 11.91 -3.45
C GLN A 41 -7.26 13.25 -2.91
N HIS A 42 -6.30 13.24 -1.98
CA HIS A 42 -5.73 14.47 -1.44
C HIS A 42 -5.01 15.29 -2.52
N GLY A 43 -4.36 14.62 -3.48
CA GLY A 43 -3.71 15.24 -4.63
C GLY A 43 -4.65 15.99 -5.59
N VAL A 44 -5.97 15.73 -5.56
CA VAL A 44 -6.96 16.52 -6.31
C VAL A 44 -6.99 17.96 -5.79
N TYR A 45 -6.96 18.14 -4.47
CA TYR A 45 -7.07 19.45 -3.82
C TYR A 45 -5.70 20.09 -3.55
N CYS A 46 -4.68 19.27 -3.29
CA CYS A 46 -3.33 19.71 -3.01
C CYS A 46 -2.50 19.75 -4.30
N GLN A 47 -2.64 20.86 -5.04
CA GLN A 47 -1.99 21.08 -6.34
C GLN A 47 -0.65 21.82 -6.22
N SER A 48 0.26 21.56 -7.15
CA SER A 48 1.54 22.25 -7.23
C SER A 48 1.38 23.69 -7.72
N ALA A 49 1.94 24.64 -6.97
CA ALA A 49 2.06 26.03 -7.42
C ALA A 49 3.05 26.21 -8.59
N ARG A 50 3.98 25.26 -8.78
CA ARG A 50 5.03 25.32 -9.82
C ARG A 50 4.69 24.53 -11.08
N GLN A 51 3.87 23.49 -10.95
CA GLN A 51 3.49 22.59 -12.04
C GLN A 51 1.95 22.51 -12.12
N PRO A 52 1.31 23.40 -12.91
CA PRO A 52 -0.14 23.41 -13.04
C PRO A 52 -0.70 22.03 -13.47
N GLY A 53 -1.76 21.59 -12.81
CA GLY A 53 -2.42 20.30 -13.09
C GLY A 53 -1.70 19.07 -12.51
N LYS A 54 -0.63 19.26 -11.73
CA LYS A 54 0.00 18.18 -10.97
C LYS A 54 -0.22 18.35 -9.46
N PRO A 55 -0.33 17.25 -8.70
CA PRO A 55 -0.31 17.30 -7.24
C PRO A 55 0.94 17.99 -6.70
N ALA A 56 0.89 18.45 -5.46
CA ALA A 56 2.06 18.96 -4.75
C ALA A 56 3.23 17.94 -4.74
N MET A 57 4.46 18.44 -4.65
CA MET A 57 5.67 17.61 -4.87
C MET A 57 5.79 16.49 -3.83
N ASP A 58 5.45 16.79 -2.58
CA ASP A 58 5.34 15.82 -1.49
C ASP A 58 4.32 14.72 -1.78
N ILE A 59 3.14 15.05 -2.31
CA ILE A 59 2.12 14.07 -2.73
C ILE A 59 2.66 13.14 -3.82
N GLN A 60 3.38 13.69 -4.80
CA GLN A 60 4.03 12.89 -5.85
C GLN A 60 5.07 11.94 -5.25
N LEU A 61 5.90 12.42 -4.30
CA LEU A 61 6.93 11.61 -3.64
C LEU A 61 6.34 10.51 -2.76
N ILE A 62 5.27 10.81 -2.01
CA ILE A 62 4.54 9.81 -1.22
C ILE A 62 3.93 8.74 -2.13
N THR A 63 3.26 9.16 -3.21
CA THR A 63 2.69 8.26 -4.21
C THR A 63 3.74 7.31 -4.78
N LYS A 64 4.92 7.85 -5.14
CA LYS A 64 6.05 7.07 -5.60
C LYS A 64 6.54 6.09 -4.53
N GLY A 65 6.77 6.55 -3.31
CA GLY A 65 7.27 5.71 -2.22
C GLY A 65 6.34 4.54 -1.89
N ILE A 66 5.03 4.78 -1.88
CA ILE A 66 4.02 3.71 -1.68
C ILE A 66 4.04 2.72 -2.85
N THR A 67 4.15 3.21 -4.08
CA THR A 67 4.20 2.35 -5.28
C THR A 67 5.46 1.47 -5.27
N ASP A 68 6.63 2.06 -5.04
CA ASP A 68 7.90 1.33 -4.94
C ASP A 68 7.86 0.27 -3.82
N ALA A 69 7.27 0.61 -2.66
CA ALA A 69 7.13 -0.34 -1.56
C ALA A 69 6.24 -1.54 -1.93
N LYS A 70 5.13 -1.29 -2.66
CA LYS A 70 4.26 -2.36 -3.17
C LYS A 70 5.02 -3.27 -4.13
N ASP A 71 5.83 -2.71 -5.04
CA ASP A 71 6.62 -3.50 -5.99
C ASP A 71 7.62 -4.43 -5.28
N LEU A 72 8.32 -3.91 -4.26
CA LEU A 72 9.25 -4.70 -3.45
C LEU A 72 8.53 -5.82 -2.68
N ILE A 73 7.39 -5.53 -2.05
CA ILE A 73 6.59 -6.54 -1.34
C ILE A 73 6.11 -7.62 -2.30
N GLN A 74 5.59 -7.25 -3.46
CA GLN A 74 5.18 -8.21 -4.49
C GLN A 74 6.36 -9.06 -4.97
N SER A 75 7.58 -8.50 -5.04
CA SER A 75 8.79 -9.27 -5.34
C SER A 75 9.04 -10.36 -4.30
N VAL A 76 9.04 -10.00 -3.01
CA VAL A 76 9.22 -10.97 -1.92
C VAL A 76 8.11 -12.02 -1.93
N MET A 77 6.86 -11.64 -2.19
CA MET A 77 5.75 -12.59 -2.27
C MET A 77 5.91 -13.61 -3.41
N ARG A 78 6.55 -13.22 -4.53
CA ARG A 78 6.88 -14.14 -5.63
C ARG A 78 8.01 -15.09 -5.25
N GLU A 79 9.04 -14.59 -4.57
CA GLU A 79 10.15 -15.41 -4.06
C GLU A 79 9.67 -16.45 -3.03
N LEU A 80 8.71 -16.10 -2.17
CA LEU A 80 8.14 -17.03 -1.19
C LEU A 80 7.20 -18.09 -1.81
N GLN A 81 6.90 -18.01 -3.10
CA GLN A 81 6.07 -18.99 -3.81
C GLN A 81 6.88 -20.16 -4.38
N SER A 82 8.18 -19.95 -4.64
CA SER A 82 9.12 -20.97 -5.13
C SER A 82 9.65 -21.85 -4.01
#